data_AF-A0A498NHJ2-F1
#
_entry.id   AF-A0A498NHJ2-F1
#
_cell.length_a   1.000
_cell.length_b   1.000
_cell.length_c   1.000
_cell.angle_alpha   90.00
_cell.angle_beta   90.00
_cell.angle_gamma   90.00
#
_symmetry.space_group_name_H-M   'P 1'
#
loop_
_entity.id
_entity.type
_entity.pdbx_description
1 polymer ?
#
loop_
_entity_poly.entity_id
_entity_poly.type
_entity_poly.pdbx_seq_one_letter_code
_entity_poly.pdbx_strand_id
1 'polypeptide(L)'
;MRLSQPAVRPYGALIVLATSPGHVALLSPSFSRENPSLQRCKEEINTRAASRTTFQQRIHQIQRTMNIFRLTGDLSHLAAIIILLLKIWKSRSCAGISGKSQILFALVFTTRYLDLLTSFISLYNTIMKVIYIACAYATVYLIYAKFKATYDGNHDTFRVEFLVVPVGGLAFLVNHDFSPLEILWTFSIYLESVSILPQLFMISKTGEAETITTHYLFFLGLYRALYLINWIWRFYFESFFDMIAIVAGIVQTILYCDFFYLYVTKA
;
A
#
# COMPACT_ATOMS: atom_id res chain seq x y z
N MET A 1 -76.98 30.88 24.31
CA MET A 1 -76.61 31.78 23.19
C MET A 1 -75.35 32.51 23.66
N ARG A 2 -74.12 32.32 23.20
CA ARG A 2 -73.51 31.71 22.01
C ARG A 2 -72.40 30.73 22.41
N LEU A 3 -72.20 29.72 21.57
CA LEU A 3 -71.07 28.78 21.58
C LEU A 3 -69.80 29.49 21.07
N SER A 4 -68.63 29.22 21.65
CA SER A 4 -67.32 29.52 21.05
C SER A 4 -66.48 28.25 21.00
N GLN A 5 -66.09 27.89 19.77
CA GLN A 5 -65.39 26.67 19.35
C GLN A 5 -63.92 26.61 19.83
N PRO A 6 -63.31 25.40 19.87
CA PRO A 6 -61.89 25.22 20.17
C PRO A 6 -61.00 25.55 18.97
N ALA A 7 -59.88 26.23 19.22
CA ALA A 7 -58.88 26.55 18.21
C ALA A 7 -58.09 25.29 17.78
N VAL A 8 -58.23 24.93 16.52
CA VAL A 8 -57.46 23.91 15.80
C VAL A 8 -56.01 24.40 15.65
N ARG A 9 -55.03 23.68 16.18
CA ARG A 9 -53.60 23.85 15.81
C ARG A 9 -53.28 22.92 14.63
N PRO A 10 -52.63 23.41 13.56
CA PRO A 10 -52.41 22.60 12.37
C PRO A 10 -51.27 21.61 12.58
N TYR A 11 -51.49 20.38 12.12
CA TYR A 11 -50.42 19.43 11.81
C TYR A 11 -49.55 20.04 10.70
N GLY A 12 -48.27 20.25 11.00
CA GLY A 12 -47.23 20.47 10.01
C GLY A 12 -46.34 19.24 9.93
N ALA A 13 -46.79 18.22 9.20
CA ALA A 13 -45.91 17.14 8.76
C ALA A 13 -44.89 17.73 7.78
N LEU A 14 -43.60 17.69 8.14
CA LEU A 14 -42.52 17.85 7.18
C LEU A 14 -41.59 16.65 7.28
N ILE A 15 -42.01 15.57 6.63
CA ILE A 15 -41.12 14.48 6.23
C ILE A 15 -40.30 15.04 5.06
N VAL A 16 -39.02 15.35 5.30
CA VAL A 16 -38.05 15.56 4.22
C VAL A 16 -37.08 14.40 4.26
N LEU A 17 -37.34 13.42 3.40
CA LEU A 17 -36.33 12.48 2.92
C LEU A 17 -35.26 13.31 2.18
N ALA A 18 -34.01 13.27 2.65
CA ALA A 18 -32.88 13.87 1.94
C ALA A 18 -31.68 12.90 1.91
N THR A 19 -31.61 12.18 0.78
CA THR A 19 -30.46 11.49 0.24
C THR A 19 -29.41 12.50 -0.25
N SER A 20 -28.48 12.97 0.60
CA SER A 20 -27.17 13.54 0.20
C SER A 20 -26.38 14.02 1.43
N PRO A 21 -25.05 13.82 1.53
CA PRO A 21 -24.26 14.32 2.65
C PRO A 21 -23.98 15.82 2.46
N GLY A 22 -24.83 16.68 3.04
CA GLY A 22 -24.58 18.12 2.98
C GLY A 22 -25.69 19.06 3.47
N HIS A 23 -26.87 18.57 3.80
CA HIS A 23 -27.96 19.39 4.36
C HIS A 23 -28.40 18.84 5.71
N VAL A 24 -27.63 19.15 6.76
CA VAL A 24 -28.14 19.07 8.14
C VAL A 24 -29.07 20.28 8.32
N ALA A 25 -30.37 20.05 8.16
CA ALA A 25 -31.38 21.06 8.47
C ALA A 25 -31.18 21.58 9.90
N LEU A 26 -31.23 22.91 10.05
CA LEU A 26 -31.28 23.64 11.31
C LEU A 26 -32.54 23.24 12.11
N LEU A 27 -32.49 22.10 12.78
CA LEU A 27 -33.44 21.76 13.84
C LEU A 27 -33.06 22.56 15.08
N SER A 28 -34.05 23.22 15.69
CA SER A 28 -33.86 23.92 16.95
C SER A 28 -33.25 22.97 18.01
N PRO A 29 -32.30 23.45 18.84
CA PRO A 29 -31.64 22.61 19.86
C PRO A 29 -32.61 21.86 20.77
N SER A 30 -33.81 22.41 20.95
CA SER A 30 -34.93 21.86 21.74
C SER A 30 -35.50 20.58 21.13
N PHE A 31 -35.78 20.56 19.83
CA PHE A 31 -36.40 19.43 19.15
C PHE A 31 -35.48 18.19 19.09
N SER A 32 -34.16 18.41 19.02
CA SER A 32 -33.19 17.33 19.01
C SER A 32 -32.94 16.69 20.38
N ARG A 33 -33.34 17.35 21.49
CA ARG A 33 -33.24 16.77 22.85
C ARG A 33 -34.44 15.91 23.22
N GLU A 34 -35.62 16.21 22.68
CA GLU A 34 -36.87 15.53 23.04
C GLU A 34 -37.12 14.22 22.27
N ASN A 35 -36.28 13.89 21.28
CA ASN A 35 -36.48 12.72 20.44
C ASN A 35 -35.33 11.69 20.57
N PRO A 36 -35.49 10.65 21.42
CA PRO A 36 -34.44 9.65 21.69
C PRO A 36 -34.00 8.89 20.44
N SER A 37 -34.89 8.71 19.47
CA SER A 37 -34.59 8.05 18.19
C SER A 37 -33.63 8.88 17.32
N LEU A 38 -33.77 10.21 17.35
CA LEU A 38 -32.92 11.15 16.61
C LEU A 38 -31.54 11.29 17.28
N GLN A 39 -31.48 11.20 18.61
CA GLN A 39 -30.21 11.11 19.35
C GLN A 39 -29.49 9.81 19.04
N ARG A 40 -30.20 8.67 19.04
CA ARG A 40 -29.63 7.37 18.69
C ARG A 40 -29.14 7.32 17.23
N CYS A 41 -29.89 7.95 16.31
CA CYS A 41 -29.47 8.11 14.92
C CYS A 41 -28.26 9.05 14.78
N LYS A 42 -28.21 10.17 15.52
CA LYS A 42 -27.03 11.06 15.58
C LYS A 42 -25.82 10.37 16.18
N GLU A 43 -25.99 9.56 17.22
CA GLU A 43 -24.94 8.73 17.78
C GLU A 43 -24.50 7.68 16.78
N GLU A 44 -25.39 6.95 16.11
CA GLU A 44 -25.04 6.00 15.07
C GLU A 44 -24.33 6.67 13.89
N ILE A 45 -24.76 7.85 13.45
CA ILE A 45 -24.11 8.63 12.39
C ILE A 45 -22.74 9.12 12.87
N ASN A 46 -22.61 9.62 14.09
CA ASN A 46 -21.33 10.03 14.67
C ASN A 46 -20.39 8.85 14.90
N THR A 47 -20.92 7.68 15.25
CA THR A 47 -20.15 6.44 15.46
C THR A 47 -19.71 5.88 14.10
N ARG A 48 -20.56 5.94 13.07
CA ARG A 48 -20.21 5.59 11.68
C ARG A 48 -19.24 6.60 11.06
N ALA A 49 -19.37 7.88 11.38
CA ALA A 49 -18.43 8.93 10.97
C ALA A 49 -17.09 8.81 11.69
N ALA A 50 -17.08 8.44 12.97
CA ALA A 50 -15.88 8.15 13.75
C ALA A 50 -15.20 6.83 13.30
N SER A 51 -15.97 5.88 12.75
CA SER A 51 -15.46 4.63 12.19
C SER A 51 -14.84 4.78 10.80
N ARG A 52 -15.08 5.89 10.08
CA ARG A 52 -14.34 6.22 8.85
C ARG A 52 -13.03 6.90 9.23
N THR A 53 -12.03 6.11 9.58
CA THR A 53 -10.64 6.59 9.60
C THR A 53 -10.29 7.01 8.19
N THR A 54 -10.24 8.32 7.96
CA THR A 54 -9.82 8.87 6.66
C THR A 54 -8.47 8.25 6.24
N PHE A 55 -8.27 7.95 4.96
CA PHE A 55 -7.00 7.46 4.40
C PHE A 55 -5.77 8.13 5.04
N GLN A 56 -5.81 9.46 5.20
CA GLN A 56 -4.75 10.23 5.83
C GLN A 56 -4.50 9.85 7.30
N GLN A 57 -5.54 9.71 8.12
CA GLN A 57 -5.40 9.26 9.51
C GLN A 57 -4.84 7.83 9.60
N ARG A 58 -5.27 6.96 8.69
CA ARG A 58 -4.81 5.57 8.60
C ARG A 58 -3.34 5.50 8.21
N ILE A 59 -2.93 6.22 7.16
CA ILE A 59 -1.53 6.35 6.75
C ILE A 59 -0.70 6.97 7.87
N HIS A 60 -1.23 7.99 8.55
CA HIS A 60 -0.55 8.59 9.69
C HIS A 60 -0.34 7.58 10.81
N GLN A 61 -1.34 6.75 11.14
CA GLN A 61 -1.16 5.67 12.12
C GLN A 61 -0.19 4.59 11.66
N ILE A 62 -0.27 4.14 10.39
CA ILE A 62 0.67 3.18 9.81
C ILE A 62 2.09 3.71 9.89
N GLN A 63 2.30 5.00 9.59
CA GLN A 63 3.62 5.58 9.45
C GLN A 63 4.21 6.11 10.76
N ARG A 64 3.38 6.60 11.70
CA ARG A 64 3.82 7.23 12.96
C ARG A 64 4.39 6.22 13.97
N THR A 65 3.86 5.00 14.04
CA THR A 65 4.39 4.02 15.01
C THR A 65 5.61 3.31 14.41
N MET A 66 6.79 3.68 14.90
CA MET A 66 8.07 3.05 14.55
C MET A 66 8.44 2.05 15.63
N ASN A 67 8.39 0.77 15.31
CA ASN A 67 8.95 -0.29 16.14
C ASN A 67 10.26 -0.81 15.54
N ILE A 68 11.02 -1.55 16.35
CA ILE A 68 12.35 -2.05 15.96
C ILE A 68 12.29 -2.98 14.74
N PHE A 69 11.22 -3.78 14.60
CA PHE A 69 11.02 -4.70 13.48
C PHE A 69 10.77 -3.96 12.17
N ARG A 70 9.97 -2.89 12.20
CA ARG A 70 9.73 -2.03 11.05
C ARG A 70 10.99 -1.28 10.64
N LEU A 71 11.70 -0.70 11.60
CA LEU A 71 12.94 0.01 11.33
C LEU A 71 14.00 -0.91 10.71
N THR A 72 14.23 -2.07 11.31
CA THR A 72 15.19 -3.06 10.79
C THR A 72 14.74 -3.63 9.44
N GLY A 73 13.43 -3.82 9.24
CA GLY A 73 12.86 -4.19 7.95
C GLY A 73 13.15 -3.15 6.88
N ASP A 74 12.88 -1.87 7.16
CA ASP A 74 13.16 -0.76 6.23
C ASP A 74 14.65 -0.65 5.91
N LEU A 75 15.53 -0.83 6.89
CA LEU A 75 16.98 -0.85 6.65
C LEU A 75 17.43 -2.06 5.82
N SER A 76 16.84 -3.24 6.05
CA SER A 76 17.10 -4.44 5.24
C SER A 76 16.66 -4.25 3.79
N HIS A 77 15.48 -3.66 3.57
CA HIS A 77 15.00 -3.37 2.23
C HIS A 77 15.90 -2.36 1.51
N LEU A 78 16.29 -1.29 2.20
CA LEU A 78 17.24 -0.31 1.65
C LEU A 78 18.60 -0.97 1.32
N ALA A 79 19.10 -1.84 2.19
CA ALA A 79 20.33 -2.58 1.95
C ALA A 79 20.24 -3.43 0.68
N ALA A 80 19.12 -4.14 0.46
CA ALA A 80 18.89 -4.91 -0.76
C ALA A 80 19.00 -4.03 -2.01
N ILE A 81 18.31 -2.88 -2.03
CA ILE A 81 18.31 -1.95 -3.16
C ILE A 81 19.71 -1.39 -3.42
N ILE A 82 20.43 -1.00 -2.37
CA ILE A 82 21.80 -0.48 -2.48
C ILE A 82 22.75 -1.56 -3.00
N ILE A 83 22.64 -2.81 -2.51
CA ILE A 83 23.48 -3.93 -2.97
C ILE A 83 23.28 -4.16 -4.47
N LEU A 84 22.03 -4.18 -4.95
CA LEU A 84 21.73 -4.33 -6.37
C LEU A 84 22.30 -3.17 -7.20
N LEU A 85 22.10 -1.94 -6.75
CA LEU A 85 22.59 -0.75 -7.44
C LEU A 85 24.13 -0.75 -7.52
N LEU A 86 24.81 -1.05 -6.42
CA LEU A 86 26.26 -1.16 -6.35
C LEU A 86 26.80 -2.32 -7.17
N LYS A 87 26.09 -3.45 -7.24
CA LYS A 87 26.42 -4.59 -8.11
C LYS A 87 26.48 -4.14 -9.56
N ILE A 88 25.43 -3.50 -10.05
CA ILE A 88 25.34 -3.03 -11.44
C ILE A 88 26.40 -1.96 -11.70
N TRP A 89 26.61 -1.02 -10.76
CA TRP A 89 27.58 0.04 -10.92
C TRP A 89 29.03 -0.46 -10.94
N LYS A 90 29.41 -1.37 -10.03
CA LYS A 90 30.79 -1.89 -9.93
C LYS A 90 31.13 -2.89 -11.02
N SER A 91 30.20 -3.80 -11.35
CA SER A 91 30.41 -4.79 -12.43
C SER A 91 30.26 -4.18 -13.82
N ARG A 92 29.71 -2.96 -13.93
CA ARG A 92 29.37 -2.30 -15.20
C ARG A 92 28.46 -3.16 -16.10
N SER A 93 27.70 -4.07 -15.49
CA SER A 93 26.84 -5.04 -16.17
C SER A 93 25.52 -5.24 -15.41
N CYS A 94 24.44 -5.39 -16.15
CA CYS A 94 23.12 -5.77 -15.63
C CYS A 94 22.69 -7.19 -16.08
N ALA A 95 23.64 -8.03 -16.50
CA ALA A 95 23.38 -9.43 -16.80
C ALA A 95 22.73 -10.15 -15.61
N GLY A 96 21.75 -11.02 -15.90
CA GLY A 96 20.99 -11.79 -14.91
C GLY A 96 19.93 -11.02 -14.12
N ILE A 97 19.74 -9.71 -14.37
CA ILE A 97 18.74 -8.89 -13.69
C ILE A 97 17.56 -8.57 -14.62
N SER A 98 16.35 -8.88 -14.17
CA SER A 98 15.11 -8.52 -14.88
C SER A 98 14.85 -7.02 -14.72
N GLY A 99 14.93 -6.31 -15.83
CA GLY A 99 14.58 -4.89 -15.90
C GLY A 99 13.08 -4.68 -15.66
N LYS A 100 12.24 -5.63 -16.07
CA LYS A 100 10.80 -5.60 -15.84
C LYS A 100 10.44 -5.58 -14.36
N SER A 101 11.07 -6.43 -13.54
CA SER A 101 10.89 -6.37 -12.07
C SER A 101 11.30 -5.02 -11.49
N GLN A 102 12.41 -4.43 -11.97
CA GLN A 102 12.86 -3.11 -11.47
C GLN A 102 11.90 -1.98 -11.87
N ILE A 103 11.31 -2.02 -13.07
CA ILE A 103 10.24 -1.09 -13.47
C ILE A 103 9.02 -1.24 -12.54
N LEU A 104 8.61 -2.47 -12.23
CA LEU A 104 7.48 -2.72 -11.32
C LEU A 104 7.77 -2.19 -9.91
N PHE A 105 8.98 -2.40 -9.37
CA PHE A 105 9.38 -1.82 -8.08
C PHE A 105 9.42 -0.29 -8.10
N ALA A 106 9.90 0.33 -9.18
CA ALA A 106 9.84 1.79 -9.34
C ALA A 106 8.39 2.29 -9.34
N LEU A 107 7.49 1.60 -10.05
CA LEU A 107 6.06 1.93 -10.08
C LEU A 107 5.40 1.78 -8.71
N VAL A 108 5.76 0.74 -7.94
CA VAL A 108 5.33 0.56 -6.55
C VAL A 108 5.69 1.78 -5.70
N PHE A 109 6.96 2.20 -5.71
CA PHE A 109 7.38 3.32 -4.87
C PHE A 109 6.75 4.65 -5.33
N THR A 110 6.62 4.86 -6.64
CA THR A 110 5.97 6.05 -7.17
C THR A 110 4.51 6.15 -6.73
N THR A 111 3.74 5.07 -6.85
CA THR A 111 2.31 5.06 -6.48
C THR A 111 2.09 5.07 -4.97
N ARG A 112 2.96 4.41 -4.20
CA ARG A 112 2.88 4.34 -2.73
C ARG A 112 3.18 5.66 -2.05
N TYR A 113 4.15 6.40 -2.57
CA TYR A 113 4.71 7.58 -1.91
C TYR A 113 4.20 8.90 -2.51
N LEU A 114 3.09 8.89 -3.23
CA LEU A 114 2.40 10.12 -3.66
C LEU A 114 1.95 10.97 -2.47
N ASP A 115 1.78 10.36 -1.29
CA ASP A 115 1.50 11.05 -0.04
C ASP A 115 2.62 12.03 0.38
N LEU A 116 3.82 11.93 -0.21
CA LEU A 116 4.93 12.86 0.02
C LEU A 116 4.59 14.30 -0.42
N LEU A 117 3.67 14.47 -1.37
CA LEU A 117 3.22 15.78 -1.84
C LEU A 117 2.13 16.38 -0.95
N THR A 118 1.47 15.58 -0.14
CA THR A 118 0.28 16.00 0.64
C THR A 118 0.51 16.01 2.14
N SER A 119 1.44 15.19 2.64
CA SER A 119 1.51 14.82 4.04
C SER A 119 2.95 14.73 4.53
N PHE A 120 3.27 15.46 5.60
CA PHE A 120 4.56 15.38 6.28
C PHE A 120 4.38 14.66 7.64
N ILE A 121 4.98 13.48 7.78
CA ILE A 121 4.91 12.68 9.01
C ILE A 121 6.16 12.92 9.86
N SER A 122 7.34 12.68 9.30
CA SER A 122 8.63 12.87 9.97
C SER A 122 9.76 13.01 8.94
N LEU A 123 10.89 13.62 9.37
CA LEU A 123 12.07 13.79 8.51
C LEU A 123 12.62 12.44 8.02
N TYR A 124 12.69 11.44 8.90
CA TYR A 124 13.12 10.09 8.55
C TYR A 124 12.23 9.48 7.46
N ASN A 125 10.90 9.57 7.61
CA ASN A 125 9.96 9.01 6.64
C ASN A 125 10.13 9.66 5.25
N THR A 126 10.20 10.99 5.21
CA THR A 126 10.38 11.72 3.94
C THR A 126 11.70 11.38 3.27
N ILE A 127 12.82 11.39 4.02
CA ILE A 127 14.14 11.06 3.49
C ILE A 127 14.16 9.63 2.94
N MET A 128 13.65 8.65 3.70
CA MET A 128 13.62 7.26 3.26
C MET A 128 12.81 7.09 1.97
N LYS A 129 11.62 7.70 1.87
CA LYS A 129 10.79 7.66 0.65
C LYS A 129 11.54 8.23 -0.56
N VAL A 130 12.23 9.36 -0.40
CA VAL A 130 13.04 9.97 -1.46
C VAL A 130 14.18 9.05 -1.88
N ILE A 131 14.88 8.43 -0.93
CA ILE A 131 15.96 7.48 -1.23
C ILE A 131 15.43 6.26 -1.99
N TYR A 132 14.31 5.68 -1.58
CA TYR A 132 13.68 4.56 -2.28
C TYR A 132 13.36 4.88 -3.73
N ILE A 133 12.70 6.02 -3.98
CA ILE A 133 12.37 6.47 -5.33
C ILE A 133 13.64 6.70 -6.14
N ALA A 134 14.59 7.47 -5.60
CA ALA A 134 15.83 7.80 -6.30
C ALA A 134 16.63 6.55 -6.68
N CYS A 135 16.80 5.61 -5.76
CA CYS A 135 17.51 4.36 -6.03
C CYS A 135 16.76 3.46 -7.03
N ALA A 136 15.43 3.37 -6.96
CA ALA A 136 14.66 2.57 -7.90
C ALA A 136 14.76 3.11 -9.34
N TYR A 137 14.58 4.42 -9.52
CA TYR A 137 14.76 5.05 -10.83
C TYR A 137 16.21 5.01 -11.31
N ALA A 138 17.20 5.13 -10.41
CA ALA A 138 18.61 4.96 -10.75
C ALA A 138 18.88 3.54 -11.27
N THR A 139 18.38 2.49 -10.61
CA THR A 139 18.52 1.11 -11.08
C THR A 139 17.89 0.92 -12.47
N VAL A 140 16.68 1.42 -12.68
CA VAL A 140 16.02 1.37 -14.00
C VAL A 140 16.84 2.11 -15.07
N TYR A 141 17.37 3.29 -14.75
CA TYR A 141 18.25 4.05 -15.65
C TYR A 141 19.54 3.28 -15.98
N LEU A 142 20.15 2.62 -14.99
CA LEU A 142 21.35 1.82 -15.22
C LEU A 142 21.07 0.65 -16.17
N ILE A 143 19.92 -0.02 -16.05
CA ILE A 143 19.56 -1.17 -16.89
C ILE A 143 19.20 -0.73 -18.31
N TYR A 144 18.29 0.25 -18.46
CA TYR A 144 17.71 0.58 -19.77
C TYR A 144 18.47 1.66 -20.55
N ALA A 145 19.35 2.43 -19.91
CA ALA A 145 20.14 3.47 -20.57
C ALA A 145 21.65 3.20 -20.47
N LYS A 146 22.23 3.20 -19.26
CA LYS A 146 23.69 3.21 -19.08
C LYS A 146 24.37 1.90 -19.47
N PHE A 147 23.81 0.76 -19.06
CA PHE A 147 24.35 -0.59 -19.29
C PHE A 147 23.44 -1.46 -20.16
N LYS A 148 22.61 -0.82 -21.00
CA LYS A 148 21.66 -1.48 -21.90
C LYS A 148 22.27 -2.59 -22.76
N ALA A 149 23.54 -2.45 -23.14
CA ALA A 149 24.25 -3.46 -23.95
C ALA A 149 24.38 -4.83 -23.24
N THR A 150 24.35 -4.85 -21.91
CA THR A 150 24.43 -6.06 -21.09
C THR A 150 23.06 -6.57 -20.62
N TYR A 151 21.99 -5.86 -20.95
CA TYR A 151 20.64 -6.24 -20.58
C TYR A 151 20.13 -7.37 -21.47
N ASP A 152 19.76 -8.47 -20.86
CA ASP A 152 19.27 -9.66 -21.55
C ASP A 152 17.75 -9.62 -21.74
N GLY A 153 17.31 -8.86 -22.74
CA GLY A 153 15.90 -8.76 -23.11
C GLY A 153 15.30 -10.07 -23.67
N ASN A 154 16.13 -11.00 -24.14
CA ASN A 154 15.67 -12.27 -24.71
C ASN A 154 15.24 -13.25 -23.61
N HIS A 155 15.87 -13.19 -22.43
CA HIS A 155 15.47 -14.00 -21.29
C HIS A 155 14.42 -13.30 -20.41
N ASP A 156 14.38 -11.95 -20.38
CA ASP A 156 13.36 -11.15 -19.66
C ASP A 156 12.01 -11.09 -20.43
N THR A 157 11.43 -12.26 -20.73
CA THR A 157 10.24 -12.42 -21.60
C THR A 157 8.89 -12.39 -20.87
N PHE A 158 8.89 -12.13 -19.56
CA PHE A 158 7.67 -12.12 -18.76
C PHE A 158 6.72 -10.98 -19.20
N ARG A 159 5.43 -11.27 -19.36
CA ARG A 159 4.42 -10.28 -19.78
C ARG A 159 3.82 -9.58 -18.57
N VAL A 160 4.35 -8.40 -18.25
CA VAL A 160 3.97 -7.62 -17.05
C VAL A 160 2.53 -7.12 -17.07
N GLU A 161 1.89 -7.08 -18.23
CA GLU A 161 0.49 -6.69 -18.39
C GLU A 161 -0.44 -7.63 -17.61
N PHE A 162 -0.09 -8.93 -17.53
CA PHE A 162 -0.83 -9.91 -16.74
C PHE A 162 -0.68 -9.72 -15.23
N LEU A 163 0.23 -8.86 -14.78
CA LEU A 163 0.31 -8.46 -13.37
C LEU A 163 -0.39 -7.12 -13.17
N VAL A 164 -0.01 -6.11 -13.94
CA VAL A 164 -0.48 -4.73 -13.75
C VAL A 164 -1.99 -4.62 -13.95
N VAL A 165 -2.58 -5.29 -14.95
CA VAL A 165 -4.03 -5.18 -15.23
C VAL A 165 -4.87 -5.86 -14.14
N PRO A 166 -4.63 -7.12 -13.75
CA PRO A 166 -5.39 -7.75 -12.67
C PRO A 166 -5.18 -7.06 -11.32
N VAL A 167 -3.96 -6.61 -11.02
CA VAL A 167 -3.66 -5.88 -9.79
C VAL A 167 -4.36 -4.51 -9.77
N GLY A 168 -4.39 -3.80 -10.90
CA GLY A 168 -5.13 -2.54 -11.04
C GLY A 168 -6.63 -2.74 -10.84
N GLY A 169 -7.20 -3.77 -11.46
CA GLY A 169 -8.60 -4.15 -11.25
C GLY A 169 -8.90 -4.51 -9.81
N LEU A 170 -8.05 -5.33 -9.18
CA LEU A 170 -8.22 -5.73 -7.79
C LEU A 170 -8.13 -4.55 -6.82
N ALA A 171 -7.19 -3.61 -7.04
CA ALA A 171 -7.08 -2.40 -6.22
C ALA A 171 -8.31 -1.48 -6.33
N PHE A 172 -8.97 -1.47 -7.49
CA PHE A 172 -10.19 -0.70 -7.70
C PHE A 172 -11.42 -1.36 -7.06
N LEU A 173 -11.48 -2.70 -7.06
CA LEU A 173 -12.58 -3.48 -6.50
C LEU A 173 -12.46 -3.69 -4.99
N VAL A 174 -11.25 -3.89 -4.48
CA VAL A 174 -10.94 -4.23 -3.09
C VAL A 174 -9.96 -3.18 -2.55
N ASN A 175 -10.52 -2.15 -1.93
CA ASN A 175 -9.79 -1.08 -1.23
C ASN A 175 -10.53 -0.73 0.07
N HIS A 176 -9.85 0.00 0.96
CA HIS A 176 -10.46 0.46 2.21
C HIS A 176 -11.42 1.64 1.99
N ASP A 177 -11.06 2.54 1.09
CA ASP A 177 -11.83 3.73 0.74
C ASP A 177 -11.68 4.03 -0.77
N PHE A 178 -12.77 4.43 -1.40
CA PHE A 178 -12.80 4.74 -2.82
C PHE A 178 -12.30 6.17 -3.11
N SER A 179 -11.05 6.42 -2.76
CA SER A 179 -10.33 7.66 -3.04
C SER A 179 -9.12 7.39 -3.95
N PRO A 180 -8.73 8.32 -4.84
CA PRO A 180 -7.61 8.08 -5.76
C PRO A 180 -6.31 7.70 -5.05
N LEU A 181 -6.00 8.33 -3.91
CA LEU A 181 -4.78 8.05 -3.15
C LEU A 181 -4.83 6.68 -2.44
N GLU A 182 -5.97 6.29 -1.87
CA GLU A 182 -6.11 4.97 -1.25
C GLU A 182 -6.06 3.85 -2.31
N ILE A 183 -6.67 4.05 -3.48
CA ILE A 183 -6.61 3.09 -4.59
C ILE A 183 -5.16 2.94 -5.07
N LEU A 184 -4.41 4.03 -5.24
CA LEU A 184 -3.00 3.98 -5.65
C LEU A 184 -2.11 3.35 -4.57
N TRP A 185 -2.39 3.63 -3.29
CA TRP A 185 -1.72 2.97 -2.18
C TRP A 185 -1.99 1.46 -2.17
N THR A 186 -3.25 1.05 -2.32
CA THR A 186 -3.67 -0.35 -2.38
C THR A 186 -3.08 -1.07 -3.58
N PHE A 187 -3.09 -0.42 -4.75
CA PHE A 187 -2.42 -0.89 -5.96
C PHE A 187 -0.94 -1.14 -5.72
N SER A 188 -0.24 -0.23 -5.04
CA SER A 188 1.18 -0.42 -4.73
C SER A 188 1.43 -1.64 -3.85
N ILE A 189 0.53 -1.94 -2.90
CA ILE A 189 0.65 -3.08 -1.98
C ILE A 189 0.50 -4.40 -2.75
N TYR A 190 -0.54 -4.51 -3.57
CA TYR A 190 -0.75 -5.68 -4.41
C TYR A 190 0.35 -5.84 -5.47
N LEU A 191 0.77 -4.76 -6.11
CA LEU A 191 1.79 -4.83 -7.15
C LEU A 191 3.12 -5.30 -6.57
N GLU A 192 3.54 -4.76 -5.43
CA GLU A 192 4.79 -5.16 -4.77
C GLU A 192 4.84 -6.65 -4.44
N SER A 193 3.69 -7.25 -4.13
CA SER A 193 3.62 -8.68 -3.82
C SER A 193 4.04 -9.56 -4.99
N VAL A 194 3.79 -9.11 -6.23
CA VAL A 194 4.04 -9.85 -7.46
C VAL A 194 5.19 -9.29 -8.31
N SER A 195 5.76 -8.13 -7.94
CA SER A 195 6.82 -7.45 -8.70
C SER A 195 8.08 -8.28 -8.91
N ILE A 196 8.35 -9.28 -8.06
CA ILE A 196 9.52 -10.15 -8.20
C ILE A 196 9.35 -11.23 -9.28
N LEU A 197 8.12 -11.54 -9.71
CA LEU A 197 7.83 -12.64 -10.65
C LEU A 197 8.64 -12.60 -11.96
N PRO A 198 8.82 -11.45 -12.65
CA PRO A 198 9.69 -11.39 -13.83
C PRO A 198 11.14 -11.85 -13.56
N GLN A 199 11.73 -11.45 -12.43
CA GLN A 199 13.05 -11.89 -12.01
C GLN A 199 13.10 -13.40 -11.73
N LEU A 200 12.08 -13.94 -11.05
CA LEU A 200 11.98 -15.38 -10.79
C LEU A 200 11.90 -16.18 -12.09
N PHE A 201 11.07 -15.72 -13.02
CA PHE A 201 10.90 -16.34 -14.32
C PHE A 201 12.21 -16.32 -15.13
N MET A 202 12.93 -15.20 -15.12
CA MET A 202 14.23 -15.08 -15.79
C MET A 202 15.25 -16.08 -15.22
N ILE A 203 15.42 -16.14 -13.89
CA ILE A 203 16.34 -17.08 -13.23
C ILE A 203 15.97 -18.54 -13.52
N SER A 204 14.67 -18.85 -13.52
CA SER A 204 14.19 -20.21 -13.80
C SER A 204 14.54 -20.69 -15.22
N LYS A 205 14.71 -19.75 -16.16
CA LYS A 205 15.09 -20.01 -17.56
C LYS A 205 16.59 -20.05 -17.77
N THR A 206 17.34 -19.14 -17.16
CA THR A 206 18.79 -19.04 -17.38
C THR A 206 19.58 -20.03 -16.54
N GLY A 207 19.06 -20.46 -15.38
CA GLY A 207 19.77 -21.36 -14.46
C GLY A 207 20.97 -20.71 -13.76
N GLU A 208 21.32 -19.47 -14.11
CA GLU A 208 22.45 -18.73 -13.54
C GLU A 208 21.92 -17.67 -12.56
N ALA A 209 22.17 -17.89 -11.27
CA ALA A 209 21.97 -16.88 -10.23
C ALA A 209 23.32 -16.46 -9.66
N GLU A 210 23.87 -15.32 -10.10
CA GLU A 210 25.11 -14.78 -9.55
C GLU A 210 25.01 -14.59 -8.02
N THR A 211 26.07 -14.94 -7.27
CA THR A 211 26.14 -14.87 -5.80
C THR A 211 25.77 -13.49 -5.21
N ILE A 212 26.03 -12.40 -5.93
CA ILE A 212 25.67 -11.05 -5.45
C ILE A 212 24.15 -10.83 -5.48
N THR A 213 23.47 -11.44 -6.46
CA THR A 213 22.00 -11.44 -6.54
C THR A 213 21.41 -12.18 -5.34
N THR A 214 22.08 -13.22 -4.84
CA THR A 214 21.69 -13.93 -3.62
C THR A 214 21.64 -13.05 -2.38
N HIS A 215 22.67 -12.22 -2.16
CA HIS A 215 22.67 -11.30 -1.02
C HIS A 215 21.55 -10.25 -1.14
N TYR A 216 21.36 -9.69 -2.34
CA TYR A 216 20.22 -8.81 -2.63
C TYR A 216 18.89 -9.47 -2.24
N LEU A 217 18.66 -10.69 -2.69
CA LEU A 217 17.43 -11.44 -2.44
C LEU A 217 17.28 -11.87 -0.98
N PHE A 218 18.37 -12.18 -0.29
CA PHE A 218 18.37 -12.48 1.14
C PHE A 218 17.86 -11.28 1.95
N PHE A 219 18.42 -10.09 1.73
CA PHE A 219 17.95 -8.87 2.41
C PHE A 219 16.52 -8.51 2.00
N LEU A 220 16.12 -8.87 0.77
CA LEU A 220 14.75 -8.71 0.29
C LEU A 220 13.77 -9.71 0.96
N GLY A 221 14.20 -10.94 1.27
CA GLY A 221 13.41 -11.86 2.08
C GLY A 221 13.35 -11.46 3.55
N LEU A 222 14.49 -11.00 4.10
CA LEU A 222 14.61 -10.60 5.49
C LEU A 222 13.70 -9.41 5.82
N TYR A 223 13.59 -8.40 4.95
CA TYR A 223 12.65 -7.31 5.22
C TYR A 223 11.21 -7.82 5.32
N ARG A 224 10.82 -8.83 4.53
CA ARG A 224 9.47 -9.41 4.60
C ARG A 224 9.23 -10.20 5.86
N ALA A 225 10.20 -11.01 6.29
CA ALA A 225 10.12 -11.70 7.58
C ALA A 225 9.94 -10.70 8.73
N LEU A 226 10.72 -9.61 8.73
CA LEU A 226 10.61 -8.57 9.75
C LEU A 226 9.27 -7.82 9.70
N TYR A 227 8.70 -7.59 8.51
CA TYR A 227 7.39 -6.97 8.35
C TYR A 227 6.23 -7.85 8.84
N LEU A 228 6.32 -9.18 8.66
CA LEU A 228 5.37 -10.13 9.24
C LEU A 228 5.40 -10.07 10.77
N ILE A 229 6.59 -10.07 11.37
CA ILE A 229 6.76 -9.94 12.83
C ILE A 229 6.22 -8.58 13.31
N ASN A 230 6.48 -7.51 12.56
CA ASN A 230 5.92 -6.19 12.84
C ASN A 230 4.38 -6.21 12.84
N TRP A 231 3.72 -6.89 11.89
CA TRP A 231 2.25 -6.96 11.89
C TRP A 231 1.72 -7.74 13.09
N ILE A 232 2.37 -8.84 13.49
CA ILE A 232 2.02 -9.58 14.70
C ILE A 232 2.17 -8.66 15.93
N TRP A 233 3.29 -7.96 16.05
CA TRP A 233 3.52 -7.01 17.15
C TRP A 233 2.42 -5.94 17.23
N ARG A 234 2.10 -5.30 16.09
CA ARG A 234 1.08 -4.24 16.04
C ARG A 234 -0.33 -4.77 16.32
N PHE A 235 -0.62 -6.01 15.94
CA PHE A 235 -1.89 -6.65 16.29
C PHE A 235 -2.03 -6.82 17.80
N TYR A 236 -1.00 -7.35 18.47
CA TYR A 236 -1.04 -7.60 19.92
C TYR A 236 -0.95 -6.32 20.78
N PHE A 237 -0.09 -5.37 20.42
CA PHE A 237 0.20 -4.21 21.28
C PHE A 237 -0.56 -2.94 20.88
N GLU A 238 -0.91 -2.77 19.60
CA GLU A 238 -1.55 -1.54 19.10
C GLU A 238 -3.00 -1.78 18.67
N SER A 239 -3.49 -3.04 18.72
CA SER A 239 -4.79 -3.44 18.16
C SER A 239 -5.00 -2.98 16.71
N PHE A 240 -3.90 -2.79 15.97
CA PHE A 240 -3.92 -2.33 14.59
C PHE A 240 -3.86 -3.53 13.65
N PHE A 241 -4.83 -3.61 12.74
CA PHE A 241 -4.94 -4.70 11.78
C PHE A 241 -5.27 -4.18 10.39
N ASP A 242 -4.44 -4.54 9.41
CA ASP A 242 -4.65 -4.21 8.00
C ASP A 242 -4.68 -5.48 7.17
N MET A 243 -5.89 -5.97 6.88
CA MET A 243 -6.10 -7.20 6.14
C MET A 243 -5.48 -7.17 4.74
N ILE A 244 -5.53 -6.02 4.04
CA ILE A 244 -4.98 -5.89 2.70
C ILE A 244 -3.46 -6.05 2.72
N ALA A 245 -2.78 -5.34 3.62
CA ALA A 245 -1.33 -5.42 3.76
C ALA A 245 -0.87 -6.82 4.20
N ILE A 246 -1.58 -7.46 5.12
CA ILE A 246 -1.23 -8.78 5.64
C ILE A 246 -1.38 -9.86 4.55
N VAL A 247 -2.53 -9.89 3.85
CA VAL A 247 -2.76 -10.89 2.80
C VAL A 247 -1.78 -10.73 1.65
N ALA A 248 -1.58 -9.50 1.16
CA ALA A 248 -0.58 -9.23 0.12
C ALA A 248 0.83 -9.59 0.59
N GLY A 249 1.14 -9.32 1.85
CA GLY A 249 2.39 -9.70 2.50
C GLY A 249 2.64 -11.20 2.54
N ILE A 250 1.61 -11.99 2.88
CA ILE A 250 1.68 -13.45 2.89
C ILE A 250 1.93 -13.97 1.48
N VAL A 251 1.18 -13.49 0.47
CA VAL A 251 1.40 -13.85 -0.94
C VAL A 251 2.84 -13.58 -1.33
N GLN A 252 3.36 -12.41 -0.96
CA GLN A 252 4.72 -12.04 -1.27
C GLN A 252 5.76 -12.94 -0.57
N THR A 253 5.57 -13.26 0.71
CA THR A 253 6.47 -14.16 1.43
C THR A 253 6.48 -15.56 0.82
N ILE A 254 5.32 -16.08 0.38
CA ILE A 254 5.24 -17.38 -0.30
C ILE A 254 6.06 -17.35 -1.59
N LEU A 255 5.95 -16.29 -2.40
CA LEU A 255 6.73 -16.14 -3.63
C LEU A 255 8.24 -16.05 -3.34
N TYR A 256 8.65 -15.40 -2.25
CA TYR A 256 10.05 -15.41 -1.83
C TYR A 256 10.51 -16.79 -1.33
N CYS A 257 9.65 -17.55 -0.66
CA CYS A 257 9.97 -18.92 -0.25
C CYS A 257 10.19 -19.83 -1.47
N ASP A 258 9.31 -19.76 -2.47
CA ASP A 258 9.47 -20.49 -3.74
C ASP A 258 10.78 -20.10 -4.43
N PHE A 259 11.12 -18.81 -4.40
CA PHE A 259 12.41 -18.35 -4.89
C PHE A 259 13.60 -18.95 -4.13
N PHE A 260 13.59 -18.91 -2.80
CA PHE A 260 14.67 -19.49 -2.00
C PHE A 260 14.81 -20.99 -2.26
N TYR A 261 13.68 -21.70 -2.46
CA TYR A 261 13.68 -23.11 -2.84
C TYR A 261 14.31 -23.33 -4.22
N LEU A 262 13.85 -22.59 -5.25
CA LEU A 262 14.44 -22.68 -6.60
C LEU A 262 15.92 -22.34 -6.60
N TYR A 263 16.33 -21.37 -5.79
CA TYR A 263 17.73 -20.99 -5.66
C TYR A 263 18.55 -22.13 -5.03
N VAL A 264 18.15 -22.67 -3.87
CA VAL A 264 18.91 -23.74 -3.20
C VAL A 264 18.96 -25.03 -4.03
N THR A 265 17.94 -25.28 -4.84
CA THR A 265 17.85 -26.52 -5.65
C THR A 265 18.48 -26.41 -7.03
N LYS A 266 18.64 -25.20 -7.58
CA LYS A 266 19.22 -24.97 -8.91
C LYS A 266 20.57 -24.23 -8.90
N ALA A 267 21.00 -23.68 -7.77
CA ALA A 267 22.37 -23.16 -7.57
C ALA A 267 23.35 -24.30 -7.27
#